data_AF-A0A817U4C9-F1
#
_entry.id   AF-A0A817U4C9-F1
#
_cell.length_a   1.000
_cell.length_b   1.000
_cell.length_c   1.000
_cell.angle_alpha   90.00
_cell.angle_beta   90.00
_cell.angle_gamma   90.00
#
_symmetry.space_group_name_H-M   'P 1'
#
loop_
_entity.id
_entity.type
_entity.pdbx_description
1 polymer ?
#
loop_
_entity_poly.entity_id
_entity_poly.type
_entity_poly.pdbx_seq_one_letter_code
_entity_poly.pdbx_strand_id
1 'polypeptide(L)'
;MFEKHINDEIDNALKYYKSRQGAASITSLSTELEKTDIGARLISEHSSLSGEDWRKRREKMQKQDDLDYVLKNLTGDDLTKNVLRSRYTTYREKYDELLSTFLSSMTKNDNTEPDLEVLVTQTKLLAGKVTHASDSVTWNGAFKDNIPELVAHIFAIWTLKNTQHYNAMRGIDAARAYLLMPHVGQVIAIFRLLGISYEKLEVSKAKNSTKKIISDDLVNNLVEVGTGEGKSVVLAITACVFALTGVDVNCSCYSEVLS
;
A
#
# COMPACT_ATOMS: atom_id res chain seq x y z
N MET A 1 12.90 31.79 -5.97
CA MET A 1 13.03 32.02 -7.43
C MET A 1 14.32 31.41 -7.98
N PHE A 2 15.47 31.62 -7.33
CA PHE A 2 16.75 31.00 -7.71
C PHE A 2 16.78 29.47 -7.56
N GLU A 3 16.35 28.94 -6.42
CA GLU A 3 16.29 27.50 -6.15
C GLU A 3 15.46 26.72 -7.18
N LYS A 4 14.27 27.24 -7.53
CA LYS A 4 13.42 26.66 -8.57
C LYS A 4 14.15 26.58 -9.92
N HIS A 5 14.87 27.63 -10.30
CA HIS A 5 15.60 27.67 -11.56
C HIS A 5 16.74 26.64 -11.60
N ILE A 6 17.48 26.48 -10.50
CA ILE A 6 18.52 25.44 -10.39
C ILE A 6 17.90 24.05 -10.51
N ASN A 7 16.80 23.79 -9.79
CA ASN A 7 16.15 22.48 -9.82
C ASN A 7 15.64 22.15 -11.23
N ASP A 8 15.09 23.13 -11.95
CA ASP A 8 14.67 22.98 -13.33
C ASP A 8 15.85 22.66 -14.27
N GLU A 9 17.02 23.28 -14.09
CA GLU A 9 18.22 22.96 -14.87
C GLU A 9 18.74 21.55 -14.60
N ILE A 10 18.76 21.12 -13.33
CA ILE A 10 19.17 19.77 -12.94
C ILE A 10 18.21 18.74 -13.56
N ASP A 11 16.90 18.95 -13.45
CA ASP A 11 15.88 18.07 -14.05
C ASP A 11 16.02 17.99 -15.57
N ASN A 12 16.33 19.10 -16.24
CA ASN A 12 16.58 19.12 -17.69
C ASN A 12 17.85 18.35 -18.06
N ALA A 13 18.92 18.50 -17.28
CA ALA A 13 20.16 17.74 -17.48
C ALA A 13 19.93 16.23 -17.30
N LEU A 14 19.17 15.83 -16.28
CA LEU A 14 18.82 14.42 -16.03
C LEU A 14 17.95 13.84 -17.15
N LYS A 15 16.96 14.60 -17.65
CA LYS A 15 16.15 14.21 -18.81
C LYS A 15 17.01 14.04 -20.06
N TYR A 16 17.92 14.96 -20.33
CA TYR A 16 18.83 14.90 -21.47
C TYR A 16 19.80 13.71 -21.37
N TYR A 17 20.38 13.49 -20.19
CA TYR A 17 21.25 12.35 -19.93
C TYR A 17 20.52 11.03 -20.19
N LYS A 18 19.29 10.91 -19.67
CA LYS A 18 18.42 9.74 -19.86
C LYS A 18 18.06 9.49 -21.32
N SER A 19 17.70 10.53 -22.07
CA SER A 19 17.33 10.38 -23.50
C SER A 19 18.51 9.94 -24.36
N ARG A 20 19.73 10.31 -23.97
CA ARG A 20 20.95 10.01 -24.72
C ARG A 20 21.58 8.66 -24.35
N GLN A 21 21.55 8.27 -23.08
CA GLN A 21 22.24 7.09 -22.55
C GLN A 21 21.28 5.94 -22.19
N GLY A 22 19.96 6.15 -22.34
CA GLY A 22 18.94 5.18 -21.97
C GLY A 22 18.67 5.15 -20.47
N ALA A 23 17.54 4.58 -20.07
CA ALA A 23 17.08 4.64 -18.69
C ALA A 23 17.94 3.84 -17.68
N ALA A 24 18.66 2.79 -18.13
CA ALA A 24 19.60 2.05 -17.29
C ALA A 24 20.80 2.91 -16.80
N SER A 25 21.16 3.97 -17.54
CA SER A 25 22.22 4.89 -17.14
C SER A 25 21.89 5.70 -15.88
N ILE A 26 20.61 5.93 -15.59
CA ILE A 26 20.14 6.64 -14.39
C ILE A 26 20.42 5.84 -13.13
N THR A 27 20.32 4.52 -13.19
CA THR A 27 20.71 3.62 -12.08
C THR A 27 22.20 3.76 -11.77
N SER A 28 23.06 3.76 -12.79
CA SER A 28 24.51 3.91 -12.63
C SER A 28 24.87 5.29 -12.06
N LEU A 29 24.25 6.35 -12.57
CA LEU A 29 24.43 7.71 -12.07
C LEU A 29 24.02 7.83 -10.58
N SER A 30 22.86 7.26 -10.21
CA SER A 30 22.39 7.30 -8.82
C SER A 30 23.35 6.57 -7.88
N THR A 31 23.94 5.47 -8.32
CA THR A 31 24.94 4.72 -7.54
C THR A 31 26.22 5.53 -7.30
N GLU A 32 26.64 6.35 -8.26
CA GLU A 32 27.81 7.21 -8.09
C GLU A 32 27.51 8.42 -7.19
N LEU A 33 26.34 9.03 -7.35
CA LEU A 33 25.90 10.19 -6.56
C LEU A 33 25.78 9.86 -5.06
N GLU A 34 25.28 8.68 -4.70
CA GLU A 34 25.13 8.23 -3.30
C GLU A 34 26.42 8.23 -2.48
N LYS A 35 27.59 8.24 -3.13
CA LYS A 35 28.88 8.29 -2.45
C LYS A 35 29.12 9.64 -1.74
N THR A 36 28.26 10.62 -1.96
CA THR A 36 28.39 11.98 -1.42
C THR A 36 27.07 12.46 -0.81
N ASP A 37 27.14 13.30 0.23
CA ASP A 37 25.95 13.87 0.88
C ASP A 37 25.12 14.74 -0.07
N ILE A 38 25.79 15.46 -0.98
CA ILE A 38 25.12 16.28 -2.00
C ILE A 38 24.41 15.38 -3.00
N GLY A 39 25.04 14.31 -3.47
CA GLY A 39 24.40 13.38 -4.39
C GLY A 39 23.23 12.63 -3.76
N ALA A 40 23.30 12.27 -2.48
CA ALA A 40 22.17 11.72 -1.74
C ALA A 40 20.97 12.69 -1.67
N ARG A 41 21.22 13.99 -1.46
CA ARG A 41 20.18 15.02 -1.53
C ARG A 41 19.56 15.13 -2.92
N LEU A 42 20.39 15.19 -3.96
CA LEU A 42 19.93 15.24 -5.34
C LEU A 42 19.04 14.04 -5.69
N ILE A 43 19.39 12.84 -5.21
CA ILE A 43 18.57 11.65 -5.42
C ILE A 43 17.21 11.81 -4.74
N SER A 44 17.17 12.34 -3.53
CA SER A 44 15.91 12.51 -2.78
C SER A 44 15.00 13.60 -3.36
N GLU A 45 15.57 14.64 -3.97
CA GLU A 45 14.86 15.83 -4.43
C GLU A 45 14.37 15.73 -5.89
N HIS A 46 15.04 14.94 -6.73
CA HIS A 46 14.74 14.88 -8.17
C HIS A 46 14.03 13.58 -8.59
N SER A 47 12.83 13.71 -9.15
CA SER A 47 11.94 12.58 -9.49
C SER A 47 12.55 11.50 -10.40
N SER A 48 13.50 11.89 -11.26
CA SER A 48 14.22 10.97 -12.15
C SER A 48 15.19 10.06 -11.41
N LEU A 49 15.72 10.52 -10.27
CA LEU A 49 16.66 9.79 -9.41
C LEU A 49 15.94 9.16 -8.21
N SER A 50 14.93 9.81 -7.64
CA SER A 50 14.23 9.31 -6.44
C SER A 50 13.47 8.00 -6.66
N GLY A 51 13.19 7.63 -7.91
CA GLY A 51 12.72 6.29 -8.28
C GLY A 51 13.72 5.17 -7.94
N GLU A 52 15.03 5.44 -8.02
CA GLU A 52 16.09 4.48 -7.65
C GLU A 52 16.16 4.29 -6.14
N ASP A 53 16.01 5.36 -5.38
CA ASP A 53 15.88 5.34 -3.92
C ASP A 53 14.72 4.45 -3.47
N TRP A 54 13.59 4.51 -4.19
CA TRP A 54 12.44 3.64 -3.95
C TRP A 54 12.73 2.19 -4.30
N ARG A 55 13.34 1.93 -5.46
CA ARG A 55 13.73 0.58 -5.88
C ARG A 55 14.64 -0.07 -4.84
N LYS A 56 15.66 0.66 -4.38
CA LYS A 56 16.59 0.20 -3.34
C LYS A 56 15.92 -0.02 -1.99
N ARG A 57 14.98 0.84 -1.59
CA ARG A 57 14.17 0.63 -0.39
C ARG A 57 13.34 -0.66 -0.49
N ARG A 58 12.71 -0.92 -1.63
CA ARG A 58 11.99 -2.18 -1.89
C ARG A 58 12.92 -3.39 -1.79
N GLU A 59 14.11 -3.33 -2.40
CA GLU A 59 15.10 -4.42 -2.30
C GLU A 59 15.50 -4.70 -0.85
N LYS A 60 15.73 -3.67 -0.04
CA LYS A 60 16.02 -3.82 1.40
C LYS A 60 14.85 -4.43 2.18
N MET A 61 13.61 -4.18 1.76
CA MET A 61 12.39 -4.65 2.40
C MET A 61 11.88 -5.99 1.82
N GLN A 62 12.63 -6.67 0.96
CA GLN A 62 12.19 -7.88 0.26
C GLN A 62 11.71 -9.00 1.21
N LYS A 63 12.28 -9.11 2.42
CA LYS A 63 11.80 -10.08 3.44
C LYS A 63 10.39 -9.75 3.96
N GLN A 64 10.03 -8.47 3.99
CA GLN A 64 8.70 -8.01 4.41
C GLN A 64 7.66 -8.12 3.29
N ASP A 65 8.08 -8.45 2.07
CA ASP A 65 7.22 -8.83 0.95
C ASP A 65 6.89 -10.33 0.93
N ASP A 66 7.48 -11.11 1.84
CA ASP A 66 7.19 -12.53 2.03
C ASP A 66 6.15 -12.75 3.13
N LEU A 67 4.97 -13.23 2.73
CA LEU A 67 3.87 -13.56 3.65
C LEU A 67 4.25 -14.64 4.67
N ASP A 68 5.00 -15.66 4.26
CA ASP A 68 5.41 -16.73 5.15
C ASP A 68 6.35 -16.21 6.22
N TYR A 69 7.30 -15.37 5.81
CA TYR A 69 8.19 -14.68 6.74
C TYR A 69 7.43 -13.80 7.72
N VAL A 70 6.51 -12.94 7.24
CA VAL A 70 5.73 -12.04 8.10
C VAL A 70 4.87 -12.83 9.08
N LEU A 71 4.12 -13.84 8.61
CA LEU A 71 3.27 -14.66 9.48
C LEU A 71 4.08 -15.48 10.48
N LYS A 72 5.27 -15.94 10.12
CA LYS A 72 6.16 -16.67 11.04
C LYS A 72 6.65 -15.79 12.18
N ASN A 73 7.06 -14.56 11.87
CA ASN A 73 7.64 -13.62 12.84
C ASN A 73 6.59 -12.76 13.57
N LEU A 74 5.31 -12.88 13.21
CA LEU A 74 4.23 -12.22 13.93
C LEU A 74 4.10 -12.80 15.35
N THR A 75 4.31 -11.92 16.34
CA THR A 75 4.17 -12.17 17.78
C THR A 75 2.98 -11.43 18.36
N GLY A 76 2.44 -11.87 19.50
CA GLY A 76 1.32 -11.24 20.19
C GLY A 76 0.26 -12.25 20.61
N ASP A 77 -1.01 -11.82 20.58
CA ASP A 77 -2.19 -12.61 20.98
C ASP A 77 -2.32 -13.95 20.23
N ASP A 78 -3.25 -14.80 20.67
CA ASP A 78 -3.60 -16.04 19.95
C ASP A 78 -4.26 -15.71 18.60
N LEU A 79 -3.50 -15.91 17.52
CA LEU A 79 -3.90 -15.54 16.16
C LEU A 79 -4.13 -16.74 15.28
N THR A 80 -5.24 -16.69 14.52
CA THR A 80 -5.47 -17.66 13.46
C THR A 80 -4.71 -17.22 12.20
N LYS A 81 -3.42 -17.56 12.12
CA LYS A 81 -2.53 -17.22 10.99
C LYS A 81 -3.09 -17.66 9.62
N ASN A 82 -3.87 -18.74 9.58
CA ASN A 82 -4.54 -19.22 8.36
C ASN A 82 -5.58 -18.24 7.83
N VAL A 83 -6.30 -17.55 8.73
CA VAL A 83 -7.27 -16.51 8.35
C VAL A 83 -6.54 -15.32 7.75
N LEU A 84 -5.46 -14.86 8.39
CA LEU A 84 -4.63 -13.77 7.84
C LEU A 84 -4.09 -14.12 6.46
N ARG A 85 -3.59 -15.34 6.27
CA ARG A 85 -3.14 -15.84 4.97
C ARG A 85 -4.25 -15.77 3.92
N SER A 86 -5.41 -16.35 4.22
CA SER A 86 -6.55 -16.38 3.29
C SER A 86 -7.00 -14.96 2.92
N ARG A 87 -7.13 -14.06 3.89
CA ARG A 87 -7.50 -12.65 3.66
C ARG A 87 -6.44 -11.91 2.84
N TYR A 88 -5.16 -12.16 3.10
CA TYR A 88 -4.08 -11.54 2.34
C TYR A 88 -4.09 -12.03 0.89
N THR A 89 -4.34 -13.32 0.66
CA THR A 89 -4.49 -13.86 -0.70
C THR A 89 -5.63 -13.16 -1.45
N THR A 90 -6.81 -13.03 -0.86
CA THR A 90 -7.94 -12.28 -1.47
C THR A 90 -7.57 -10.84 -1.79
N TYR A 91 -6.93 -10.14 -0.84
CA TYR A 91 -6.43 -8.79 -1.06
C TYR A 91 -5.45 -8.74 -2.24
N ARG A 92 -4.48 -9.66 -2.27
CA ARG A 92 -3.39 -9.66 -3.23
C ARG A 92 -3.89 -9.93 -4.65
N GLU A 93 -4.74 -10.92 -4.80
CA GLU A 93 -5.37 -11.27 -6.08
C GLU A 93 -6.14 -10.07 -6.64
N LYS A 94 -6.98 -9.42 -5.82
CA LYS A 94 -7.73 -8.25 -6.25
C LYS A 94 -6.81 -7.08 -6.58
N TYR A 95 -5.82 -6.79 -5.74
CA TYR A 95 -4.90 -5.69 -5.95
C TYR A 95 -4.09 -5.86 -7.26
N ASP A 96 -3.59 -7.07 -7.54
CA ASP A 96 -2.87 -7.37 -8.77
C ASP A 96 -3.79 -7.31 -10.01
N GLU A 97 -5.05 -7.75 -9.89
CA GLU A 97 -6.08 -7.61 -10.93
C GLU A 97 -6.35 -6.14 -11.29
N LEU A 98 -6.59 -5.28 -10.30
CA LEU A 98 -6.83 -3.84 -10.49
C LEU A 98 -5.62 -3.17 -11.15
N LEU A 99 -4.42 -3.45 -10.65
CA LEU A 99 -3.18 -2.87 -11.16
C LEU A 99 -2.90 -3.32 -12.59
N SER A 100 -3.06 -4.60 -12.91
CA SER A 100 -2.84 -5.12 -14.26
C SER A 100 -3.83 -4.57 -15.28
N THR A 101 -5.11 -4.47 -14.91
CA THR A 101 -6.15 -3.86 -15.75
C THR A 101 -5.81 -2.41 -16.08
N PHE A 102 -5.41 -1.63 -15.08
CA PHE A 102 -5.12 -0.21 -15.23
C PHE A 102 -3.80 0.06 -15.96
N LEU A 103 -2.75 -0.69 -15.66
CA LEU A 103 -1.48 -0.56 -16.39
C LEU A 103 -1.61 -1.00 -17.86
N SER A 104 -2.50 -1.95 -18.16
CA SER A 104 -2.78 -2.38 -19.54
C SER A 104 -3.57 -1.36 -20.36
N SER A 105 -4.37 -0.50 -19.71
CA SER A 105 -5.03 0.62 -20.41
C SER A 105 -4.05 1.78 -20.67
N MET A 106 -3.11 2.02 -19.75
CA MET A 106 -2.02 3.01 -19.92
C MET A 106 -1.09 2.73 -21.11
N THR A 107 -0.90 1.47 -21.50
CA THR A 107 -0.01 1.11 -22.62
C THR A 107 -0.70 1.21 -23.97
N LYS A 108 -2.04 1.27 -24.01
CA LYS A 108 -2.84 1.36 -25.24
C LYS A 108 -3.21 2.79 -25.63
N ASN A 109 -3.36 3.69 -24.65
CA ASN A 109 -3.67 5.09 -24.88
C ASN A 109 -2.40 5.94 -24.77
N ASP A 110 -2.17 6.81 -25.76
CA ASP A 110 -1.05 7.76 -25.82
C ASP A 110 -0.97 8.61 -24.54
N ASN A 111 -0.10 8.21 -23.61
CA ASN A 111 0.42 8.97 -22.45
C ASN A 111 -0.58 9.69 -21.53
N THR A 112 -1.88 9.45 -21.65
CA THR A 112 -2.89 10.01 -20.74
C THR A 112 -2.95 9.12 -19.50
N GLU A 113 -2.67 9.70 -18.34
CA GLU A 113 -2.88 9.03 -17.07
C GLU A 113 -4.36 8.62 -17.01
N PRO A 114 -4.68 7.34 -16.75
CA PRO A 114 -6.06 6.90 -16.79
C PRO A 114 -6.80 7.54 -15.63
N ASP A 115 -8.06 7.88 -15.89
CA ASP A 115 -8.92 8.47 -14.89
C ASP A 115 -9.20 7.46 -13.76
N LEU A 116 -8.82 7.84 -12.55
CA LEU A 116 -9.02 7.04 -11.34
C LEU A 116 -10.49 7.02 -10.89
N GLU A 117 -11.37 7.84 -11.49
CA GLU A 117 -12.78 7.94 -11.11
C GLU A 117 -13.51 6.60 -11.12
N VAL A 118 -13.17 5.69 -12.05
CA VAL A 118 -13.76 4.35 -12.08
C VAL A 118 -13.39 3.56 -10.82
N LEU A 119 -12.11 3.57 -10.42
CA LEU A 119 -11.65 2.91 -9.20
C LEU A 119 -12.23 3.56 -7.95
N VAL A 120 -12.29 4.90 -7.91
CA VAL A 120 -12.91 5.64 -6.80
C VAL A 120 -14.38 5.28 -6.65
N THR A 121 -15.12 5.22 -7.76
CA THR A 121 -16.53 4.83 -7.78
C THR A 121 -16.72 3.40 -7.28
N GLN A 122 -15.92 2.45 -7.77
CA GLN A 122 -15.95 1.06 -7.29
C GLN A 122 -15.63 0.95 -5.80
N THR A 123 -14.65 1.72 -5.32
CA THR A 123 -14.28 1.77 -3.90
C THR A 123 -15.44 2.26 -3.05
N LYS A 124 -16.10 3.36 -3.46
CA LYS A 124 -17.28 3.89 -2.76
C LYS A 124 -18.44 2.91 -2.76
N LEU A 125 -18.71 2.24 -3.87
CA LEU A 125 -19.76 1.21 -3.94
C LEU A 125 -19.45 0.02 -3.03
N LEU A 126 -18.20 -0.42 -2.96
CA LEU A 126 -17.78 -1.50 -2.09
C LEU A 126 -17.91 -1.09 -0.61
N ALA A 127 -17.48 0.11 -0.24
CA ALA A 127 -17.67 0.65 1.10
C ALA A 127 -19.18 0.77 1.45
N GLY A 128 -20.00 1.22 0.51
CA GLY A 128 -21.45 1.32 0.66
C GLY A 128 -22.15 -0.01 0.90
N LYS A 129 -21.64 -1.12 0.33
CA LYS A 129 -22.15 -2.48 0.62
C LYS A 129 -21.83 -2.94 2.03
N VAL A 130 -20.81 -2.35 2.63
CA VAL A 130 -20.28 -2.70 3.94
C VAL A 130 -20.95 -1.87 5.05
N THR A 131 -21.51 -0.70 4.71
CA THR A 131 -22.34 0.13 5.60
C THR A 131 -23.81 -0.31 5.59
N HIS A 132 -24.40 -0.56 6.75
CA HIS A 132 -25.85 -0.84 6.87
C HIS A 132 -26.68 0.46 6.92
N ALA A 133 -27.98 0.35 6.60
CA ALA A 133 -28.92 1.47 6.51
C ALA A 133 -29.26 2.18 7.84
N SER A 134 -28.76 1.69 8.97
CA SER A 134 -28.83 2.36 10.27
C SER A 134 -27.52 3.10 10.51
N ASP A 135 -27.55 4.30 11.10
CA ASP A 135 -26.42 5.18 11.44
C ASP A 135 -25.32 4.57 12.35
N SER A 136 -25.23 3.24 12.46
CA SER A 136 -24.24 2.51 13.24
C SER A 136 -23.56 1.42 12.38
N VAL A 137 -22.24 1.46 12.29
CA VAL A 137 -21.42 0.41 11.67
C VAL A 137 -21.41 -0.82 12.58
N THR A 138 -21.79 -1.99 12.04
CA THR A 138 -21.65 -3.27 12.74
C THR A 138 -20.41 -4.01 12.25
N TRP A 139 -19.51 -4.37 13.16
CA TRP A 139 -18.20 -4.95 12.84
C TRP A 139 -18.26 -6.49 12.73
N ASN A 140 -19.30 -6.97 12.06
CA ASN A 140 -19.65 -8.39 11.96
C ASN A 140 -18.75 -9.15 10.96
N GLY A 141 -19.02 -10.45 10.81
CA GLY A 141 -18.29 -11.31 9.86
C GLY A 141 -18.36 -10.82 8.41
N ALA A 142 -19.54 -10.39 7.95
CA ALA A 142 -19.72 -9.90 6.58
C ALA A 142 -18.94 -8.62 6.31
N PHE A 143 -18.86 -7.70 7.28
CA PHE A 143 -17.99 -6.54 7.21
C PHE A 143 -16.53 -6.99 7.03
N LYS A 144 -16.05 -7.87 7.92
CA LYS A 144 -14.68 -8.40 7.90
C LYS A 144 -14.34 -9.16 6.63
N ASP A 145 -15.34 -9.79 6.01
CA ASP A 145 -15.18 -10.51 4.74
C ASP A 145 -14.84 -9.59 3.56
N ASN A 146 -15.34 -8.35 3.57
CA ASN A 146 -15.14 -7.38 2.49
C ASN A 146 -13.88 -6.50 2.66
N ILE A 147 -13.30 -6.44 3.87
CA ILE A 147 -12.10 -5.63 4.15
C ILE A 147 -10.95 -5.90 3.16
N PRO A 148 -10.57 -7.15 2.83
CA PRO A 148 -9.44 -7.38 1.92
C PRO A 148 -9.62 -6.73 0.56
N GLU A 149 -10.84 -6.80 0.01
CA GLU A 149 -11.16 -6.21 -1.28
C GLU A 149 -11.17 -4.67 -1.20
N LEU A 150 -11.70 -4.10 -0.12
CA LEU A 150 -11.72 -2.65 0.08
C LEU A 150 -10.30 -2.10 0.23
N VAL A 151 -9.46 -2.75 1.04
CA VAL A 151 -8.05 -2.40 1.20
C VAL A 151 -7.29 -2.53 -0.13
N ALA A 152 -7.61 -3.53 -0.96
CA ALA A 152 -7.03 -3.67 -2.30
C ALA A 152 -7.35 -2.47 -3.21
N HIS A 153 -8.58 -1.98 -3.21
CA HIS A 153 -8.98 -0.81 -3.99
C HIS A 153 -8.28 0.47 -3.51
N ILE A 154 -8.26 0.71 -2.20
CA ILE A 154 -7.60 1.91 -1.63
C ILE A 154 -6.11 1.89 -1.97
N PHE A 155 -5.43 0.75 -1.80
CA PHE A 155 -4.02 0.63 -2.17
C PHE A 155 -3.79 0.75 -3.67
N ALA A 156 -4.67 0.22 -4.52
CA ALA A 156 -4.57 0.38 -5.97
C ALA A 156 -4.62 1.88 -6.34
N ILE A 157 -5.56 2.64 -5.77
CA ILE A 157 -5.63 4.09 -5.96
C ILE A 157 -4.35 4.77 -5.48
N TRP A 158 -3.86 4.43 -4.29
CA TRP A 158 -2.63 5.00 -3.75
C TRP A 158 -1.43 4.75 -4.67
N THR A 159 -1.23 3.50 -5.10
CA THR A 159 -0.15 3.12 -6.01
C THR A 159 -0.26 3.84 -7.34
N LEU A 160 -1.46 3.91 -7.92
CA LEU A 160 -1.68 4.50 -9.23
C LEU A 160 -1.55 6.03 -9.23
N LYS A 161 -1.94 6.69 -8.13
CA LYS A 161 -1.65 8.13 -7.91
C LYS A 161 -0.16 8.44 -7.78
N ASN A 162 0.67 7.44 -7.49
CA ASN A 162 2.11 7.58 -7.30
C ASN A 162 2.91 6.91 -8.43
N THR A 163 2.43 7.02 -9.68
CA THR A 163 3.04 6.38 -10.85
C THR A 163 4.12 7.22 -11.54
N GLN A 164 4.46 8.41 -11.04
CA GLN A 164 5.45 9.30 -11.66
C GLN A 164 6.81 8.62 -11.94
N HIS A 165 7.30 7.81 -11.01
CA HIS A 165 8.58 7.08 -11.18
C HIS A 165 8.44 5.92 -12.16
N TYR A 166 7.31 5.20 -12.11
CA TYR A 166 6.98 4.16 -13.08
C TYR A 166 6.89 4.72 -14.51
N ASN A 167 6.18 5.84 -14.67
CA ASN A 167 6.01 6.52 -15.96
C ASN A 167 7.35 7.00 -16.51
N ALA A 168 8.22 7.53 -15.64
CA ALA A 168 9.58 7.88 -16.04
C ALA A 168 10.36 6.66 -16.56
N MET A 169 10.19 5.47 -15.97
CA MET A 169 10.97 4.26 -16.30
C MET A 169 10.29 3.29 -17.28
N ARG A 170 9.25 3.74 -18.01
CA ARG A 170 8.57 2.92 -19.03
C ARG A 170 9.56 2.40 -20.08
N GLY A 171 9.36 1.16 -20.51
CA GLY A 171 10.21 0.48 -21.53
C GLY A 171 11.42 -0.27 -20.97
N ILE A 172 11.63 -0.27 -19.66
CA ILE A 172 12.61 -1.14 -18.97
C ILE A 172 11.87 -2.38 -18.45
N ASP A 173 12.46 -3.58 -18.61
CA ASP A 173 11.90 -4.87 -18.14
C ASP A 173 11.54 -4.91 -16.64
N ALA A 174 12.04 -3.96 -15.85
CA ALA A 174 11.80 -3.81 -14.41
C ALA A 174 10.91 -2.62 -14.02
N ALA A 175 10.14 -2.02 -14.94
CA ALA A 175 9.35 -0.80 -14.65
C ALA A 175 8.45 -0.93 -13.41
N ARG A 176 7.84 -2.10 -13.15
CA ARG A 176 7.01 -2.34 -11.94
C ARG A 176 7.77 -2.16 -10.62
N ALA A 177 9.10 -2.30 -10.62
CA ALA A 177 9.94 -2.07 -9.44
C ALA A 177 9.87 -0.61 -8.94
N TYR A 178 9.45 0.32 -9.80
CA TYR A 178 9.31 1.75 -9.51
C TYR A 178 7.90 2.16 -9.07
N LEU A 179 6.94 1.21 -9.00
CA LEU A 179 5.62 1.48 -8.44
C LEU A 179 5.70 1.54 -6.92
N LEU A 180 5.06 2.54 -6.30
CA LEU A 180 4.91 2.58 -4.85
C LEU A 180 3.80 1.60 -4.43
N MET A 181 4.18 0.40 -4.00
CA MET A 181 3.26 -0.68 -3.64
C MET A 181 3.40 -1.01 -2.15
N PRO A 182 2.33 -1.47 -1.49
CA PRO A 182 2.40 -1.83 -0.08
C PRO A 182 3.17 -3.13 0.14
N HIS A 183 3.84 -3.21 1.29
CA HIS A 183 4.51 -4.42 1.76
C HIS A 183 3.53 -5.33 2.51
N VAL A 184 3.81 -6.64 2.58
CA VAL A 184 2.93 -7.59 3.28
C VAL A 184 2.71 -7.19 4.73
N GLY A 185 3.78 -6.78 5.42
CA GLY A 185 3.71 -6.33 6.82
C GLY A 185 2.69 -5.21 7.05
N GLN A 186 2.60 -4.26 6.12
CA GLN A 186 1.64 -3.14 6.21
C GLN A 186 0.19 -3.64 6.08
N VAL A 187 -0.08 -4.51 5.12
CA VAL A 187 -1.42 -5.07 4.90
C VAL A 187 -1.86 -5.93 6.10
N ILE A 188 -0.95 -6.76 6.62
CA ILE A 188 -1.22 -7.55 7.83
C ILE A 188 -1.46 -6.62 9.02
N ALA A 189 -0.67 -5.56 9.21
CA ALA A 189 -0.90 -4.59 10.27
C ALA A 189 -2.29 -3.94 10.19
N ILE A 190 -2.71 -3.52 8.98
CA ILE A 190 -4.06 -2.98 8.74
C ILE A 190 -5.13 -4.00 9.11
N PHE A 191 -5.00 -5.26 8.65
CA PHE A 191 -5.94 -6.33 9.00
C PHE A 191 -6.05 -6.55 10.50
N ARG A 192 -4.92 -6.49 11.21
CA ARG A 192 -4.87 -6.61 12.67
C ARG A 192 -5.57 -5.44 13.35
N LEU A 193 -5.33 -4.20 12.91
CA LEU A 193 -6.03 -3.02 13.44
C LEU A 193 -7.54 -3.12 13.22
N LEU A 194 -7.99 -3.61 12.07
CA LEU A 194 -9.39 -3.80 11.73
C LEU A 194 -10.02 -5.09 12.31
N GLY A 195 -9.34 -5.78 13.24
CA GLY A 195 -9.91 -6.90 13.98
C GLY A 195 -10.07 -8.21 13.18
N ILE A 196 -9.29 -8.39 12.10
CA ILE A 196 -9.22 -9.67 11.38
C ILE A 196 -8.38 -10.66 12.20
N SER A 197 -8.76 -11.95 12.15
CA SER A 197 -8.08 -13.09 12.79
C SER A 197 -8.44 -13.36 14.26
N TYR A 198 -9.42 -12.64 14.83
CA TYR A 198 -10.02 -12.95 16.16
C TYR A 198 -11.15 -13.98 16.11
N GLU A 199 -11.21 -14.77 15.05
CA GLU A 199 -12.25 -15.75 14.82
C GLU A 199 -11.98 -16.96 15.73
N LYS A 200 -12.86 -17.21 16.71
CA LYS A 200 -12.75 -18.38 17.59
C LYS A 200 -13.52 -19.55 16.98
N LEU A 201 -12.91 -20.73 16.92
CA LEU A 201 -13.60 -21.95 16.55
C LEU A 201 -14.15 -22.60 17.82
N GLU A 202 -15.47 -22.60 17.97
CA GLU A 202 -16.13 -23.35 19.03
C GLU A 202 -16.50 -24.75 18.50
N VAL A 203 -15.92 -25.78 19.11
CA VAL A 203 -16.20 -27.17 18.76
C VAL A 203 -17.39 -27.64 19.58
N SER A 204 -18.54 -27.83 18.94
CA SER A 204 -19.70 -28.41 19.61
C SER A 204 -19.54 -29.93 19.69
N LYS A 205 -19.13 -30.44 20.85
CA LYS A 205 -19.02 -31.89 21.11
C LYS A 205 -20.32 -32.66 20.88
N ALA A 206 -21.47 -31.99 21.01
CA ALA A 206 -22.79 -32.59 20.85
C ALA A 206 -23.24 -32.76 19.38
N LYS A 207 -22.62 -32.04 18.43
CA LYS A 207 -23.08 -32.01 17.03
C LYS A 207 -22.00 -32.41 16.01
N ASN A 208 -20.80 -32.81 16.45
CA ASN A 208 -19.63 -32.99 15.58
C ASN A 208 -19.47 -31.83 14.57
N SER A 209 -19.79 -30.60 15.02
CA SER A 209 -19.78 -29.43 14.16
C SER A 209 -18.92 -28.32 14.78
N THR A 210 -18.14 -27.68 13.92
CA THR A 210 -17.28 -26.56 14.27
C THR A 210 -18.02 -25.28 13.93
N LYS A 211 -18.38 -24.47 14.93
CA LYS A 211 -19.00 -23.17 14.72
C LYS A 211 -17.94 -22.09 14.84
N LYS A 212 -17.80 -21.28 13.80
CA LYS A 212 -16.98 -20.07 13.81
C LYS A 212 -17.71 -18.99 14.57
N ILE A 213 -17.16 -18.53 15.69
CA ILE A 213 -17.63 -17.35 16.43
C ILE A 213 -16.81 -16.17 15.95
N ILE A 214 -17.49 -15.21 15.34
CA ILE A 214 -16.94 -13.92 14.98
C ILE A 214 -17.54 -12.93 15.96
N SER A 215 -16.70 -12.17 16.68
CA SER A 215 -17.20 -11.03 17.46
C SER A 215 -17.76 -9.99 16.51
N ASP A 216 -18.95 -9.49 16.81
CA ASP A 216 -19.58 -8.40 16.06
C ASP A 216 -19.05 -7.02 16.47
N ASP A 217 -18.15 -6.99 17.45
CA ASP A 217 -17.49 -5.78 17.92
C ASP A 217 -16.11 -5.61 17.29
N LEU A 218 -15.71 -4.35 17.13
CA LEU A 218 -14.33 -3.99 16.86
C LEU A 218 -13.53 -4.10 18.17
N VAL A 219 -12.57 -5.01 18.19
CA VAL A 219 -11.64 -5.15 19.31
C VAL A 219 -10.59 -4.05 19.22
N ASN A 220 -10.24 -3.43 20.35
CA ASN A 220 -9.13 -2.49 20.43
C ASN A 220 -7.81 -3.23 20.16
N ASN A 221 -7.12 -2.84 19.09
CA ASN A 221 -5.90 -3.50 18.65
C ASN A 221 -4.72 -2.52 18.67
N LEU A 222 -3.58 -3.01 19.14
CA LEU A 222 -2.30 -2.33 19.03
C LEU A 222 -1.39 -3.14 18.13
N VAL A 223 -0.76 -2.49 17.15
CA VAL A 223 0.21 -3.12 16.26
C VAL A 223 1.51 -2.32 16.32
N GLU A 224 2.60 -3.00 16.62
CA GLU A 224 3.94 -2.43 16.54
C GLU A 224 4.47 -2.62 15.12
N VAL A 225 4.85 -1.51 14.48
CA VAL A 225 5.47 -1.47 13.16
C VAL A 225 6.79 -0.73 13.28
N GLY A 226 7.86 -1.35 12.79
CA GLY A 226 9.23 -0.86 12.91
C GLY A 226 9.45 0.50 12.24
N THR A 227 10.58 1.12 12.55
CA THR A 227 10.97 2.39 11.91
C THR A 227 11.29 2.16 10.43
N GLY A 228 10.73 3.00 9.56
CA GLY A 228 10.91 2.88 8.11
C GLY A 228 9.99 1.86 7.42
N GLU A 229 9.18 1.10 8.16
CA GLU A 229 8.27 0.10 7.58
C GLU A 229 6.93 0.69 7.09
N GLY A 230 6.74 2.01 7.23
CA GLY A 230 5.57 2.72 6.70
C GLY A 230 4.38 2.78 7.66
N LYS A 231 4.62 3.06 8.95
CA LYS A 231 3.58 3.35 9.96
C LYS A 231 2.51 4.32 9.46
N SER A 232 2.92 5.42 8.83
CA SER A 232 1.99 6.43 8.31
C SER A 232 1.09 5.88 7.21
N VAL A 233 1.57 4.95 6.38
CA VAL A 233 0.77 4.28 5.35
C VAL A 233 -0.27 3.37 6.00
N VAL A 234 0.13 2.57 7.00
CA VAL A 234 -0.80 1.73 7.78
C VAL A 234 -1.93 2.57 8.38
N LEU A 235 -1.58 3.67 9.06
CA LEU A 235 -2.57 4.57 9.66
C LEU A 235 -3.47 5.23 8.62
N ALA A 236 -2.91 5.74 7.52
CA ALA A 236 -3.69 6.40 6.48
C ALA A 236 -4.72 5.46 5.83
N ILE A 237 -4.32 4.22 5.52
CA ILE A 237 -5.21 3.26 4.86
C ILE A 237 -6.27 2.75 5.83
N THR A 238 -5.90 2.47 7.09
CA THR A 238 -6.87 2.14 8.15
C THR A 238 -7.88 3.28 8.34
N ALA A 239 -7.43 4.53 8.36
CA ALA A 239 -8.30 5.71 8.44
C ALA A 239 -9.23 5.81 7.23
N CYS A 240 -8.74 5.54 6.01
CA CYS A 240 -9.58 5.51 4.82
C CYS A 240 -10.67 4.45 4.91
N VAL A 241 -10.37 3.24 5.41
CA VAL A 241 -11.39 2.20 5.61
C VAL A 241 -12.47 2.68 6.56
N PHE A 242 -12.09 3.18 7.74
CA PHE A 242 -13.04 3.69 8.73
C PHE A 242 -13.91 4.83 8.17
N ALA A 243 -13.28 5.84 7.58
CA ALA A 243 -13.98 7.00 7.02
C ALA A 243 -14.95 6.61 5.88
N LEU A 244 -14.52 5.72 4.97
CA LEU A 244 -15.38 5.23 3.88
C LEU A 244 -16.57 4.42 4.42
N THR A 245 -16.44 3.83 5.60
CA THR A 245 -17.52 3.11 6.27
C THR A 245 -18.35 3.99 7.21
N GLY A 246 -18.15 5.31 7.21
CA GLY A 246 -18.95 6.25 8.01
C GLY A 246 -18.51 6.38 9.47
N VAL A 247 -17.28 6.01 9.80
CA VAL A 247 -16.69 6.22 11.13
C VAL A 247 -15.83 7.47 11.11
N ASP A 248 -16.00 8.34 12.12
CA ASP A 248 -15.12 9.48 12.34
C ASP A 248 -13.74 9.01 12.85
N VAL A 249 -12.67 9.49 12.21
CA VAL A 249 -11.29 9.07 12.51
C VAL A 249 -10.46 10.25 12.98
N ASN A 250 -9.81 10.08 14.13
CA ASN A 250 -8.81 11.01 14.64
C ASN A 250 -7.44 10.34 14.67
N CYS A 251 -6.51 10.85 13.87
CA CYS A 251 -5.11 10.42 13.87
C CYS A 251 -4.31 11.31 14.83
N SER A 252 -3.77 10.73 15.90
CA SER A 252 -2.91 11.45 16.85
C SER A 252 -1.43 11.20 16.53
N CYS A 253 -0.68 12.28 16.28
CA CYS A 253 0.78 12.24 16.09
C CYS A 253 1.48 12.89 17.28
N TYR A 254 2.75 12.57 17.48
CA TYR A 254 3.54 13.10 18.60
C TYR A 254 3.83 14.61 18.52
N SER A 255 3.70 15.22 17.33
CA SER A 255 4.00 16.63 17.12
C SER A 255 3.10 17.24 16.05
N GLU A 256 2.84 18.54 16.17
CA GLU A 256 2.10 19.32 15.15
C GLU A 256 2.73 19.24 13.76
N VAL A 257 4.06 19.16 13.66
CA VAL A 257 4.76 19.03 12.36
C VAL A 257 4.47 17.69 11.65
N LEU A 258 4.03 16.68 12.40
CA LEU A 258 3.71 15.34 11.89
C LEU A 258 2.19 15.13 11.74
N SER A 259 1.38 16.04 12.27
CA SER A 259 -0.09 16.03 12.18
C SER A 259 -0.53 16.76 10.91
#